data_AF-X1HSI0-F1
#
_entry.id   AF-X1HSI0-F1
#
_cell.length_a   1.000
_cell.length_b   1.000
_cell.length_c   1.000
_cell.angle_alpha   90.00
_cell.angle_beta   90.00
_cell.angle_gamma   90.00
#
_symmetry.space_group_name_H-M   'P 1'
#
loop_
_entity.id
_entity.type
_entity.pdbx_description
1 polymer ?
#
loop_
_entity_poly.entity_id
_entity_poly.type
_entity_poly.pdbx_seq_one_letter_code
_entity_poly.pdbx_strand_id
1 'polypeptide(L)'
;KKYYKIYNNSLDSLALDKNNVFGLVALEAAYRYGEEWLEQLLSYLNENLEFLMKYFKERIPKIKVIKPEGTYLVWLDCRPLGLSAKDLSNFMIKKAGVALSDGYWFGTEGKGFMRINIACPRSFLEEGLKRIERAVNSI
;
A
#
# COMPACT_ATOMS: atom_id res chain seq x y z
N LYS A 1 -33.75 -17.59 18.49
CA LYS A 1 -34.22 -16.34 19.16
C LYS A 1 -33.16 -15.70 20.08
N LYS A 2 -32.54 -16.42 21.03
CA LYS A 2 -31.49 -15.86 21.93
C LYS A 2 -30.27 -15.25 21.20
N TYR A 3 -29.63 -16.01 20.30
CA TYR A 3 -28.44 -15.54 19.58
C TYR A 3 -28.71 -14.36 18.63
N TYR A 4 -29.88 -14.33 18.00
CA TYR A 4 -30.30 -13.21 17.16
C TYR A 4 -30.41 -11.90 17.96
N LYS A 5 -30.91 -11.96 19.20
CA LYS A 5 -30.98 -10.80 20.09
C LYS A 5 -29.59 -10.35 20.54
N ILE A 6 -28.70 -11.29 20.84
CA ILE A 6 -27.30 -10.97 21.18
C ILE A 6 -26.62 -10.29 19.99
N TYR A 7 -26.78 -10.82 18.79
CA TYR A 7 -26.23 -10.26 17.56
C TYR A 7 -26.72 -8.82 17.31
N ASN A 8 -28.03 -8.57 17.33
CA ASN A 8 -28.56 -7.21 17.12
C ASN A 8 -28.10 -6.23 18.20
N ASN A 9 -28.11 -6.66 19.47
CA ASN A 9 -27.60 -5.82 20.55
C ASN A 9 -26.10 -5.46 20.35
N SER A 10 -25.30 -6.38 19.81
CA SER A 10 -23.89 -6.11 19.48
C SER A 10 -23.73 -5.18 18.28
N LEU A 11 -24.60 -5.26 17.26
CA LEU A 11 -24.58 -4.32 16.15
C LEU A 11 -24.97 -2.91 16.61
N ASP A 12 -26.06 -2.79 17.37
CA ASP A 12 -26.56 -1.50 17.87
C ASP A 12 -25.53 -0.81 18.77
N SER A 13 -24.88 -1.56 19.67
CA SER A 13 -23.90 -1.00 20.60
C SER A 13 -22.62 -0.51 19.92
N LEU A 14 -22.27 -1.14 18.79
CA LEU A 14 -21.15 -0.74 17.93
C LEU A 14 -21.56 0.22 16.81
N ALA A 15 -22.86 0.54 16.72
CA ALA A 15 -23.47 1.34 15.64
C ALA A 15 -23.11 0.83 14.22
N LEU A 16 -22.99 -0.48 14.05
CA LEU A 16 -22.62 -1.12 12.78
C LEU A 16 -23.80 -1.25 11.80
N ASP A 17 -25.02 -1.04 12.28
CA ASP A 17 -26.26 -1.09 11.51
C ASP A 17 -26.70 0.30 10.99
N LYS A 18 -25.96 1.36 11.35
CA LYS A 18 -26.28 2.74 10.98
C LYS A 18 -25.33 3.25 9.91
N ASN A 19 -25.89 3.88 8.88
CA ASN A 19 -25.11 4.55 7.85
C ASN A 19 -24.83 6.00 8.23
N ASN A 20 -23.66 6.51 7.85
CA ASN A 20 -23.44 7.95 7.85
C ASN A 20 -24.26 8.61 6.73
N VAL A 21 -24.61 9.89 6.90
CA VAL A 21 -25.52 10.62 6.00
C VAL A 21 -25.04 10.68 4.54
N PHE A 22 -23.75 10.56 4.28
CA PHE A 22 -23.17 10.55 2.93
C PHE A 22 -22.86 9.14 2.42
N GLY A 23 -22.78 8.14 3.30
CA GLY A 23 -22.27 6.81 2.98
C GLY A 23 -23.12 6.09 1.94
N LEU A 24 -24.45 6.13 2.10
CA LEU A 24 -25.37 5.51 1.14
C LEU A 24 -25.31 6.19 -0.23
N VAL A 25 -25.35 7.53 -0.25
CA VAL A 25 -25.33 8.32 -1.48
C VAL A 25 -23.99 8.15 -2.22
N ALA A 26 -22.86 8.16 -1.50
CA ALA A 26 -21.54 7.96 -2.07
C ALA A 26 -21.36 6.55 -2.64
N LEU A 27 -21.84 5.52 -1.92
CA LEU A 27 -21.80 4.12 -2.39
C LEU A 27 -22.64 3.93 -3.65
N GLU A 28 -23.85 4.48 -3.66
CA GLU A 28 -24.74 4.44 -4.83
C GLU A 28 -24.08 5.13 -6.03
N ALA A 29 -23.55 6.35 -5.84
CA ALA A 29 -22.89 7.08 -6.91
C ALA A 29 -21.67 6.33 -7.45
N ALA A 30 -20.85 5.75 -6.57
CA ALA A 30 -19.69 4.95 -6.97
C ALA A 30 -20.08 3.73 -7.80
N TYR A 31 -21.12 2.99 -7.41
CA TYR A 31 -21.54 1.79 -8.15
C TYR A 31 -22.32 2.08 -9.43
N ARG A 32 -23.11 3.15 -9.47
CA ARG A 32 -23.90 3.49 -10.66
C ARG A 32 -23.11 4.25 -11.71
N TYR A 33 -22.14 5.05 -11.29
CA TYR A 33 -21.50 6.04 -12.17
C TYR A 33 -19.96 6.04 -12.11
N GLY A 34 -19.35 5.21 -11.25
CA GLY A 34 -17.89 5.21 -11.04
C GLY A 34 -17.09 4.33 -12.01
N GLU A 35 -17.75 3.62 -12.93
CA GLU A 35 -17.10 2.63 -13.81
C GLU A 35 -16.00 3.27 -14.69
N GLU A 36 -16.31 4.35 -15.39
CA GLU A 36 -15.34 5.04 -16.26
C GLU A 36 -14.11 5.51 -15.46
N TRP A 37 -14.33 6.08 -14.27
CA TRP A 37 -13.23 6.50 -13.39
C TRP A 37 -12.39 5.31 -12.94
N LEU A 38 -13.02 4.17 -12.62
CA LEU A 38 -12.34 2.96 -12.18
C LEU A 38 -11.48 2.40 -13.30
N GLU A 39 -11.97 2.32 -14.53
CA GLU A 39 -11.21 1.84 -15.69
C GLU A 39 -9.95 2.69 -15.93
N GLN A 40 -10.11 4.02 -15.88
CA GLN A 40 -8.98 4.95 -15.99
C GLN A 40 -7.99 4.77 -14.83
N LEU A 41 -8.48 4.64 -13.60
CA LEU A 41 -7.63 4.40 -12.43
C LEU A 41 -6.85 3.09 -12.57
N LEU A 42 -7.49 2.00 -13.00
CA LEU A 42 -6.84 0.69 -13.15
C LEU A 42 -5.70 0.75 -14.18
N SER A 43 -5.92 1.39 -15.32
CA SER A 43 -4.85 1.63 -16.32
C SER A 43 -3.70 2.43 -15.70
N TYR A 44 -4.02 3.51 -15.01
CA TYR A 44 -3.03 4.38 -14.37
C TYR A 44 -2.20 3.66 -13.28
N LEU A 45 -2.86 2.86 -12.44
CA LEU A 45 -2.19 2.05 -11.43
C LEU A 45 -1.29 0.98 -12.05
N ASN A 46 -1.72 0.35 -13.15
CA ASN A 46 -0.92 -0.62 -13.88
C ASN A 46 0.34 0.04 -14.48
N GLU A 47 0.19 1.21 -15.10
CA GLU A 47 1.35 1.98 -15.55
C GLU A 47 2.27 2.33 -14.38
N ASN A 48 1.71 2.74 -13.24
CA ASN A 48 2.48 3.03 -12.03
C ASN A 48 3.29 1.83 -11.54
N LEU A 49 2.69 0.65 -11.55
CA LEU A 49 3.33 -0.62 -11.21
C LEU A 49 4.47 -0.95 -12.17
N GLU A 50 4.22 -0.91 -13.49
CA GLU A 50 5.22 -1.27 -14.50
C GLU A 50 6.45 -0.35 -14.44
N PHE A 51 6.24 0.96 -14.26
CA PHE A 51 7.34 1.89 -14.01
C PHE A 51 8.10 1.58 -12.72
N LEU A 52 7.41 1.32 -11.60
CA LEU A 52 8.07 0.98 -10.35
C LEU A 52 8.93 -0.27 -10.53
N MET A 53 8.37 -1.33 -11.13
CA MET A 53 9.06 -2.58 -11.39
C MET A 53 10.31 -2.37 -12.26
N LYS A 54 10.18 -1.60 -13.35
CA LYS A 54 11.29 -1.24 -14.22
C LYS A 54 12.37 -0.45 -13.46
N TYR A 55 11.96 0.55 -12.68
CA TYR A 55 12.87 1.40 -11.92
C TYR A 55 13.70 0.60 -10.92
N PHE A 56 13.06 -0.25 -10.10
CA PHE A 56 13.78 -1.08 -9.15
C PHE A 56 14.74 -2.06 -9.85
N LYS A 57 14.28 -2.70 -10.93
CA LYS A 57 15.11 -3.63 -11.71
C LYS A 57 16.36 -2.96 -12.27
N GLU A 58 16.25 -1.73 -12.77
CA GLU A 58 17.34 -1.02 -13.45
C GLU A 58 18.23 -0.22 -12.48
N ARG A 59 17.66 0.33 -11.40
CA ARG A 59 18.31 1.33 -10.55
C ARG A 59 18.54 0.88 -9.11
N ILE A 60 17.74 -0.05 -8.59
CA ILE A 60 17.79 -0.50 -7.19
C ILE A 60 17.71 -2.02 -7.08
N PRO A 61 18.60 -2.79 -7.76
CA PRO A 61 18.48 -4.25 -7.85
C PRO A 61 18.64 -4.97 -6.50
N LYS A 62 19.14 -4.29 -5.46
CA LYS A 62 19.22 -4.81 -4.09
C LYS A 62 17.85 -5.00 -3.44
N ILE A 63 16.80 -4.30 -3.91
CA ILE A 63 15.42 -4.48 -3.43
C ILE A 63 14.62 -5.18 -4.52
N LYS A 64 14.06 -6.36 -4.22
CA LYS A 64 13.26 -7.12 -5.19
C LYS A 64 11.80 -6.74 -5.06
N VAL A 65 11.17 -6.42 -6.19
CA VAL A 65 9.73 -6.12 -6.25
C VAL A 65 8.96 -7.43 -6.43
N ILE A 66 7.97 -7.67 -5.59
CA ILE A 66 7.02 -8.78 -5.75
C ILE A 66 5.85 -8.25 -6.56
N LYS A 67 5.73 -8.68 -7.84
CA LYS A 67 4.64 -8.23 -8.73
C LYS A 67 3.30 -8.66 -8.13
N PRO A 68 2.40 -7.73 -7.78
CA PRO A 68 1.06 -8.08 -7.32
C PRO A 68 0.15 -8.40 -8.51
N GLU A 69 -0.82 -9.29 -8.29
CA GLU A 69 -1.92 -9.55 -9.23
C GLU A 69 -3.14 -8.67 -8.93
N GLY A 70 -3.16 -8.01 -7.77
CA GLY A 70 -4.23 -7.12 -7.36
C GLY A 70 -3.80 -6.15 -6.25
N THR A 71 -4.67 -5.18 -5.97
CA THR A 71 -4.41 -4.01 -5.10
C THR A 71 -3.39 -3.01 -5.68
N TYR A 72 -3.34 -1.82 -5.09
CA TYR A 72 -2.33 -0.79 -5.36
C TYR A 72 -1.19 -0.79 -4.33
N LEU A 73 -1.01 -1.89 -3.60
CA LEU A 73 -0.03 -2.03 -2.52
C LEU A 73 1.01 -3.07 -2.91
N VAL A 74 2.23 -2.61 -3.20
CA VAL A 74 3.32 -3.45 -3.73
C VAL A 74 4.25 -3.87 -2.60
N TRP A 75 4.62 -5.15 -2.57
CA TRP A 75 5.59 -5.69 -1.62
C TRP A 75 7.02 -5.59 -2.17
N LEU A 76 7.92 -5.11 -1.32
CA LEU A 76 9.35 -4.95 -1.58
C LEU A 76 10.13 -5.86 -0.64
N ASP A 77 10.89 -6.79 -1.19
CA ASP A 77 11.85 -7.61 -0.45
C ASP A 77 13.16 -6.83 -0.30
N CYS A 78 13.39 -6.32 0.91
CA CYS A 78 14.57 -5.55 1.29
C CYS A 78 15.58 -6.39 2.07
N ARG A 79 15.38 -7.72 2.22
CA ARG A 79 16.30 -8.60 2.95
C ARG A 79 17.75 -8.54 2.43
N PRO A 80 18.02 -8.38 1.12
CA PRO A 80 19.41 -8.24 0.63
C PRO A 80 20.13 -6.98 1.13
N LEU A 81 19.44 -6.01 1.74
CA LEU A 81 20.09 -4.86 2.38
C LEU A 81 20.78 -5.22 3.71
N GLY A 82 20.53 -6.41 4.27
CA GLY A 82 21.17 -6.87 5.51
C GLY A 82 20.75 -6.11 6.78
N LEU A 83 19.69 -5.30 6.70
CA LEU A 83 19.20 -4.50 7.83
C LEU A 83 18.22 -5.29 8.69
N SER A 84 18.26 -5.06 10.00
CA SER A 84 17.20 -5.53 10.90
C SER A 84 15.88 -4.83 10.57
N ALA A 85 14.74 -5.39 11.00
CA ALA A 85 13.44 -4.77 10.74
C ALA A 85 13.34 -3.32 11.26
N LYS A 86 13.92 -3.06 12.44
CA LYS A 86 13.96 -1.71 13.05
C LYS A 86 14.88 -0.78 12.27
N ASP A 87 16.04 -1.26 11.84
CA ASP A 87 16.99 -0.45 11.07
C ASP A 87 16.47 -0.17 9.67
N LEU A 88 15.75 -1.11 9.05
CA LEU A 88 15.11 -0.92 7.76
C LEU A 88 14.02 0.17 7.83
N SER A 89 13.18 0.16 8.87
CA SER A 89 12.18 1.20 9.11
C SER A 89 12.83 2.57 9.28
N ASN A 90 13.84 2.66 10.16
CA ASN A 90 14.60 3.89 10.37
C ASN A 90 15.32 4.36 9.10
N PHE A 91 15.88 3.44 8.31
CA PHE A 91 16.56 3.74 7.06
C PHE A 91 15.61 4.37 6.04
N MET A 92 14.44 3.76 5.81
CA MET A 92 13.46 4.31 4.86
C MET A 92 12.96 5.69 5.32
N ILE A 93 12.62 5.85 6.60
CA ILE A 93 12.06 7.11 7.11
C ILE A 93 13.11 8.21 7.22
N LYS A 94 14.27 7.92 7.83
CA LYS A 94 15.27 8.95 8.18
C LYS A 94 16.29 9.18 7.09
N LYS A 95 16.70 8.14 6.35
CA LYS A 95 17.71 8.25 5.29
C LYS A 95 17.08 8.50 3.93
N ALA A 96 16.09 7.69 3.53
CA ALA A 96 15.38 7.91 2.28
C ALA A 96 14.35 9.06 2.38
N GLY A 97 13.80 9.33 3.56
CA GLY A 97 12.73 10.33 3.68
C GLY A 97 11.43 9.87 3.01
N VAL A 98 11.18 8.55 3.03
CA VAL A 98 10.00 7.91 2.45
C VAL A 98 9.37 7.01 3.51
N ALA A 99 8.12 7.31 3.87
CA ALA A 99 7.34 6.50 4.80
C ALA A 99 6.65 5.36 4.04
N LEU A 100 7.06 4.13 4.33
CA LEU A 100 6.45 2.89 3.82
C LEU A 100 5.75 2.16 4.98
N SER A 101 4.87 1.20 4.67
CA SER A 101 4.36 0.31 5.73
C SER A 101 5.38 -0.79 5.98
N ASP A 102 5.78 -0.95 7.24
CA ASP A 102 6.69 -2.01 7.65
C ASP A 102 6.06 -3.39 7.44
N GLY A 103 6.80 -4.31 6.80
CA GLY A 103 6.32 -5.67 6.55
C GLY A 103 6.03 -6.43 7.86
N TYR A 104 6.79 -6.17 8.92
CA TYR A 104 6.61 -6.86 10.21
C TYR A 104 5.28 -6.52 10.91
N TRP A 105 4.58 -5.45 10.50
CA TRP A 105 3.22 -5.15 10.99
C TRP A 105 2.21 -6.22 10.54
N PHE A 106 2.51 -6.95 9.47
CA PHE A 106 1.66 -7.99 8.91
C PHE A 106 2.01 -9.40 9.41
N GLY A 107 2.95 -9.53 10.35
CA GLY A 107 3.39 -10.79 10.93
C GLY A 107 4.91 -10.99 10.88
N THR A 108 5.40 -12.04 11.54
CA THR A 108 6.84 -12.37 11.60
C THR A 108 7.45 -12.62 10.24
N GLU A 109 6.67 -13.19 9.31
CA GLU A 109 7.10 -13.49 7.94
C GLU A 109 7.33 -12.24 7.08
N GLY A 110 6.76 -11.10 7.48
CA GLY A 110 6.99 -9.82 6.82
C GLY A 110 8.28 -9.11 7.25
N LYS A 111 9.10 -9.69 8.14
CA LYS A 111 10.39 -9.09 8.52
C LYS A 111 11.32 -8.97 7.31
N GLY A 112 11.88 -7.77 7.13
CA GLY A 112 12.72 -7.45 5.98
C GLY A 112 11.95 -7.06 4.71
N PHE A 113 10.63 -7.00 4.77
CA PHE A 113 9.79 -6.46 3.70
C PHE A 113 9.30 -5.05 4.02
N MET A 114 9.00 -4.31 2.95
CA MET A 114 8.31 -3.02 2.99
C MET A 114 7.15 -3.03 2.01
N ARG A 115 6.06 -2.35 2.34
CA ARG A 115 4.90 -2.20 1.45
C ARG A 115 4.77 -0.75 1.01
N ILE A 116 4.81 -0.53 -0.30
CA ILE A 116 4.69 0.78 -0.95
C ILE A 116 3.31 0.94 -1.59
N ASN A 117 2.74 2.14 -1.47
CA ASN A 117 1.47 2.50 -2.10
C ASN A 117 1.75 3.21 -3.45
N ILE A 118 1.22 2.65 -4.54
CA ILE A 118 1.36 3.21 -5.89
C ILE A 118 0.12 4.00 -6.37
N ALA A 119 -0.93 4.10 -5.55
CA ALA A 119 -2.09 4.95 -5.78
C ALA A 119 -1.77 6.41 -5.43
N CYS A 120 -0.85 7.00 -6.20
CA CYS A 120 -0.44 8.39 -6.10
C CYS A 120 -0.05 8.93 -7.49
N PRO A 121 0.07 10.25 -7.66
CA PRO A 121 0.58 10.81 -8.91
C PRO A 121 1.94 10.24 -9.27
N ARG A 122 2.17 9.97 -10.56
CA ARG A 122 3.43 9.49 -11.15
C ARG A 122 4.65 10.25 -10.63
N SER A 123 4.54 11.57 -10.54
CA SER A 123 5.62 12.44 -10.07
C SER A 123 6.00 12.18 -8.61
N PHE A 124 5.04 11.88 -7.75
CA PHE A 124 5.28 11.56 -6.35
C PHE A 124 5.93 10.18 -6.21
N LEU A 125 5.47 9.22 -7.01
CA LEU A 125 6.08 7.90 -7.09
C LEU A 125 7.54 8.01 -7.52
N GLU A 126 7.82 8.70 -8.63
CA GLU A 126 9.18 8.92 -9.14
C GLU A 126 10.11 9.58 -8.12
N GLU A 127 9.66 10.64 -7.45
CA GLU A 127 10.45 11.31 -6.40
C GLU A 127 10.73 10.37 -5.22
N GLY A 128 9.74 9.57 -4.80
CA GLY A 128 9.91 8.56 -3.77
C GLY A 128 10.95 7.50 -4.16
N LEU A 129 10.91 7.02 -5.41
CA LEU A 129 11.89 6.04 -5.90
C LEU A 129 13.30 6.61 -5.99
N LYS A 130 13.47 7.85 -6.47
CA LYS A 130 14.77 8.57 -6.49
C LYS A 130 15.37 8.73 -5.09
N ARG A 131 14.52 8.98 -4.10
CA ARG A 131 14.93 9.06 -2.69
C ARG A 131 15.42 7.71 -2.16
N ILE A 132 14.68 6.64 -2.43
CA ILE A 132 15.08 5.27 -2.04
C ILE A 132 16.39 4.89 -2.74
N GLU A 133 16.54 5.15 -4.04
CA GLU A 133 17.78 4.90 -4.79
C GLU A 133 18.98 5.59 -4.15
N ARG A 134 18.87 6.89 -3.86
CA ARG A 134 19.96 7.66 -3.21
C ARG A 134 20.33 7.07 -1.85
N ALA A 135 19.35 6.65 -1.06
CA ALA A 135 19.62 6.02 0.23
C ALA A 135 20.30 4.66 0.06
N VAL A 136 19.82 3.79 -0.84
CA VAL A 136 20.38 2.46 -1.09
C VAL A 136 21.78 2.52 -1.69
N ASN A 137 22.08 3.54 -2.51
CA ASN A 137 23.44 3.76 -3.05
C ASN A 137 24.42 4.31 -2.01
N SER A 138 23.94 4.73 -0.84
CA SER A 138 24.79 5.20 0.26
C SER A 138 25.22 4.09 1.22
N ILE A 139 24.84 2.83 0.94
CA ILE A 139 25.17 1.63 1.74
C ILE A 139 25.84 0.53 0.92
#